data_AF-K1SPY6-F1
#
_entry.id   AF-K1SPY6-F1
#
_cell.length_a   1.000
_cell.length_b   1.000
_cell.length_c   1.000
_cell.angle_alpha   90.00
_cell.angle_beta   90.00
_cell.angle_gamma   90.00
#
_symmetry.space_group_name_H-M   'P 1'
#
loop_
_entity.id
_entity.type
_entity.pdbx_description
1 polymer ?
#
loop_
_entity_poly.entity_id
_entity_poly.type
_entity_poly.pdbx_seq_one_letter_code
_entity_poly.pdbx_strand_id
1 'polypeptide(L)'
;ITEENIKELLSDVLMGFPVREIGIKLPKWLASLDNDHYLKKQVFEAVRTSAENISCMGDLDSFTGKIGQCESVSRCSKDKTELGSGTAYVTVELGQELFYKVLGETTGIELSDEGDLMPCMIELARIKKEYEKVSTALEQVRATGYGIVMPSAEELTLEEPEIVKQGGKFGVRLKASAPSIHMTLANINTEVNPIVGSEKQSEDLVRYLLREFEENPTKIWESNIFGKSLHELVNEGLHNKLSRMPDDARAKLQEAIQRIINDGCNGLICLIL
;
A
#
# COMPACT_ATOMS: atom_id res chain seq x y z
N ILE A 1 23.44 64.81 -5.61
CA ILE A 1 22.83 63.61 -5.00
C ILE A 1 21.34 63.75 -5.19
N THR A 2 20.75 62.95 -6.08
CA THR A 2 19.30 62.90 -6.29
C THR A 2 18.65 61.95 -5.27
N GLU A 3 17.33 62.04 -5.09
CA GLU A 3 16.57 61.13 -4.22
C GLU A 3 16.80 59.65 -4.57
N GLU A 4 16.95 59.37 -5.87
CA GLU A 4 17.21 58.04 -6.40
C GLU A 4 18.59 57.50 -5.94
N ASN A 5 19.63 58.33 -5.96
CA ASN A 5 20.94 57.95 -5.42
C ASN A 5 20.91 57.67 -3.91
N ILE A 6 20.04 58.35 -3.15
CA ILE A 6 19.90 58.10 -1.71
C ILE A 6 19.22 56.75 -1.48
N LYS A 7 18.21 56.40 -2.29
CA LYS A 7 17.52 55.11 -2.21
C LYS A 7 18.45 53.94 -2.56
N GLU A 8 19.28 54.09 -3.59
CA GLU A 8 20.29 53.09 -3.95
C GLU A 8 21.29 52.87 -2.81
N LEU A 9 21.85 53.95 -2.28
CA LEU A 9 22.85 53.87 -1.21
C LEU A 9 22.28 53.26 0.08
N LEU A 10 21.03 53.60 0.44
CA LEU A 10 20.34 52.96 1.56
C LEU A 10 20.08 51.47 1.30
N SER A 11 19.75 51.10 0.06
CA SER A 11 19.53 49.68 -0.30
C SER A 11 20.82 48.87 -0.17
N ASP A 12 21.95 49.41 -0.63
CA ASP A 12 23.26 48.76 -0.50
C ASP A 12 23.66 48.57 0.98
N VAL A 13 23.41 49.58 1.82
CA VAL A 13 23.65 49.48 3.27
C VAL A 13 22.76 48.40 3.89
N LEU A 14 21.49 48.30 3.50
CA LEU A 14 20.57 47.28 3.99
C LEU A 14 21.00 45.87 3.57
N MET A 15 21.64 45.69 2.40
CA MET A 15 22.18 44.39 1.97
C MET A 15 23.41 43.96 2.79
N GLY A 16 24.12 44.90 3.41
CA GLY A 16 25.22 44.61 4.34
C GLY A 16 24.78 44.10 5.72
N PHE A 17 23.47 44.02 6.00
CA PHE A 17 22.98 43.57 7.30
C PHE A 17 23.24 42.08 7.50
N PRO A 18 23.63 41.64 8.71
CA PRO A 18 23.96 40.25 8.97
C PRO A 18 22.71 39.35 8.89
N VAL A 19 22.89 38.18 8.29
CA VAL A 19 21.85 37.13 8.30
C VAL A 19 21.94 36.34 9.60
N ARG A 20 20.83 36.21 10.31
CA ARG A 20 20.71 35.42 11.54
C ARG A 20 20.02 34.09 11.33
N GLU A 21 19.02 34.06 10.45
CA GLU A 21 18.22 32.86 10.19
C GLU A 21 17.78 32.82 8.73
N ILE A 22 17.79 31.62 8.14
CA ILE A 22 17.26 31.36 6.81
C ILE A 22 16.22 30.25 6.90
N GLY A 23 14.96 30.62 6.71
CA GLY A 23 13.86 29.70 6.58
C GLY A 23 13.79 29.13 5.16
N ILE A 24 13.84 27.81 5.03
CA ILE A 24 13.80 27.15 3.72
C ILE A 24 12.47 26.42 3.58
N LYS A 25 11.73 26.78 2.54
CA LYS A 25 10.46 26.15 2.19
C LYS A 25 10.70 25.11 1.10
N LEU A 26 10.58 23.85 1.50
CA LEU A 26 10.70 22.68 0.62
C LEU A 26 9.30 22.14 0.25
N PRO A 27 9.18 21.35 -0.82
CA PRO A 27 7.92 20.67 -1.14
C PRO A 27 7.51 19.72 -0.02
N LYS A 28 6.23 19.75 0.37
CA LYS A 28 5.73 18.98 1.53
C LYS A 28 5.93 17.48 1.40
N TRP A 29 5.83 16.94 0.18
CA TRP A 29 5.99 15.51 -0.08
C TRP A 29 7.43 15.04 0.17
N LEU A 30 8.44 15.92 0.03
CA LEU A 30 9.83 15.59 0.36
C LEU A 30 9.99 15.29 1.86
N ALA A 31 9.17 15.92 2.72
CA ALA A 31 9.18 15.67 4.16
C ALA A 31 8.61 14.28 4.51
N SER A 32 7.71 13.74 3.68
CA SER A 32 7.11 12.41 3.85
C SER A 32 8.05 11.27 3.47
N LEU A 33 9.15 11.55 2.76
CA LEU A 33 10.15 10.55 2.41
C LEU A 33 11.00 10.18 3.62
N ASP A 34 11.44 8.92 3.66
CA ASP A 34 12.41 8.44 4.64
C ASP A 34 13.67 9.32 4.66
N ASN A 35 14.27 9.47 5.84
CA ASN A 35 15.48 10.28 6.00
C ASN A 35 16.67 9.73 5.19
N ASP A 36 16.63 8.45 4.85
CA ASP A 36 17.66 7.80 4.03
C ASP A 36 17.44 7.92 2.52
N HIS A 37 16.29 8.48 2.09
CA HIS A 37 15.97 8.63 0.68
C HIS A 37 16.96 9.54 -0.05
N TYR A 38 17.46 9.10 -1.21
CA TYR A 38 18.53 9.77 -1.96
C TYR A 38 18.20 11.24 -2.28
N LEU A 39 16.98 11.49 -2.77
CA LEU A 39 16.53 12.84 -3.15
C LEU A 39 16.52 13.80 -1.98
N LYS A 40 16.10 13.33 -0.80
CA LYS A 40 16.09 14.12 0.43
C LYS A 40 17.52 14.46 0.81
N LYS A 41 18.43 13.48 0.87
CA LYS A 41 19.86 13.71 1.17
C LYS A 41 20.48 14.74 0.22
N GLN A 42 20.25 14.58 -1.08
CA GLN A 42 20.80 15.47 -2.12
C GLN A 42 20.34 16.93 -1.94
N VAL A 43 19.04 17.17 -1.72
CA VAL A 43 18.50 18.53 -1.56
C VAL A 43 18.99 19.16 -0.25
N PHE A 44 18.98 18.41 0.85
CA PHE A 44 19.47 18.91 2.14
C PHE A 44 20.98 19.20 2.12
N GLU A 45 21.76 18.39 1.41
CA GLU A 45 23.19 18.61 1.22
C GLU A 45 23.45 19.87 0.36
N ALA A 46 22.73 20.04 -0.75
CA ALA A 46 22.82 21.25 -1.58
C ALA A 46 22.51 22.52 -0.77
N VAL A 47 21.47 22.47 0.07
CA VAL A 47 21.13 23.55 1.00
C VAL A 47 22.26 23.82 1.99
N ARG A 48 22.78 22.78 2.65
CA ARG A 48 23.82 22.91 3.67
C ARG A 48 25.10 23.52 3.11
N THR A 49 25.59 22.99 1.99
CA THR A 49 26.81 23.48 1.32
C THR A 49 26.65 24.91 0.82
N SER A 50 25.44 25.27 0.36
CA SER A 50 25.15 26.65 -0.07
C SER A 50 25.16 27.62 1.11
N ALA A 51 24.76 27.18 2.30
CA ALA A 51 24.68 28.01 3.50
C ALA A 51 26.04 28.36 4.13
N GLU A 52 27.11 27.63 3.82
CA GLU A 52 28.44 27.82 4.44
C GLU A 52 29.05 29.21 4.18
N ASN A 53 28.63 29.90 3.13
CA ASN A 53 29.23 31.17 2.68
C ASN A 53 28.30 32.38 2.87
N ILE A 54 27.30 32.29 3.75
CA ILE A 54 26.34 33.38 3.96
C ILE A 54 26.72 34.17 5.22
N SER A 55 26.89 35.48 5.03
CA SER A 55 27.22 36.41 6.12
C SER A 55 26.25 37.59 6.17
N CYS A 56 25.81 38.09 5.02
CA CYS A 56 24.95 39.26 4.90
C CYS A 56 23.78 39.03 3.94
N MET A 57 22.81 39.94 3.96
CA MET A 57 21.59 39.85 3.15
C MET A 57 21.88 39.88 1.64
N GLY A 58 22.98 40.52 1.22
CA GLY A 58 23.47 40.50 -0.15
C GLY A 58 23.93 39.13 -0.64
N ASP A 59 24.32 38.21 0.28
CA ASP A 59 24.78 36.86 -0.10
C ASP A 59 23.62 35.94 -0.51
N LEU A 60 22.37 36.34 -0.26
CA LEU A 60 21.19 35.52 -0.54
C LEU A 60 21.03 35.18 -2.02
N ASP A 61 21.41 36.07 -2.94
CA ASP A 61 21.37 35.78 -4.38
C ASP A 61 22.35 34.66 -4.75
N SER A 62 23.55 34.69 -4.17
CA SER A 62 24.55 33.64 -4.33
C SER A 62 24.06 32.30 -3.75
N PHE A 63 23.42 32.35 -2.57
CA PHE A 63 22.83 31.18 -1.92
C PHE A 63 21.75 30.52 -2.78
N THR A 64 20.78 31.31 -3.26
CA THR A 64 19.71 30.78 -4.13
C THR A 64 20.27 30.25 -5.45
N GLY A 65 21.28 30.93 -6.01
CA GLY A 65 21.94 30.50 -7.24
C GLY A 65 22.66 29.16 -7.09
N LYS A 66 23.34 28.91 -5.97
CA LYS A 66 24.01 27.63 -5.69
C LYS A 66 23.02 26.49 -5.50
N ILE A 67 21.92 26.71 -4.77
CA ILE A 67 20.86 25.69 -4.62
C ILE A 67 20.25 25.35 -5.99
N GLY A 68 20.03 26.36 -6.84
CA GLY A 68 19.50 26.18 -8.19
C GLY A 68 20.41 25.39 -9.14
N GLN A 69 21.66 25.10 -8.77
CA GLN A 69 22.55 24.22 -9.55
C GLN A 69 22.33 22.73 -9.25
N CYS A 70 21.56 22.40 -8.22
CA CYS A 70 21.19 21.02 -7.92
C CYS A 70 20.26 20.49 -9.02
N GLU A 71 20.59 19.33 -9.61
CA GLU A 71 19.82 18.70 -10.69
C GLU A 71 18.34 18.50 -10.32
N SER A 72 18.07 18.23 -9.04
CA SER A 72 16.72 18.01 -8.55
C SER A 72 15.88 19.27 -8.38
N VAL A 73 16.52 20.44 -8.38
CA VAL A 73 15.88 21.74 -8.12
C VAL A 73 15.51 22.37 -9.46
N SER A 74 14.22 22.59 -9.68
CA SER A 74 13.72 23.31 -10.86
C SER A 74 13.83 24.83 -10.67
N ARG A 75 13.61 25.31 -9.45
CA ARG A 75 13.66 26.73 -9.12
C ARG A 75 14.03 26.96 -7.66
N CYS A 76 14.85 27.98 -7.41
CA CYS A 76 15.10 28.48 -6.06
C CYS A 76 14.91 30.00 -6.08
N SER A 77 14.07 30.54 -5.18
CA SER A 77 13.78 31.98 -5.14
C SER A 77 13.65 32.50 -3.72
N LYS A 78 14.07 33.75 -3.54
CA LYS A 78 13.85 34.53 -2.32
C LYS A 78 12.37 34.90 -2.23
N ASP A 79 11.75 34.67 -1.07
CA ASP A 79 10.34 35.01 -0.83
C ASP A 79 10.22 36.34 -0.07
N LYS A 80 10.64 36.33 1.20
CA LYS A 80 10.50 37.45 2.13
C LYS A 80 11.80 37.63 2.89
N THR A 81 12.23 38.88 3.00
CA THR A 81 13.40 39.26 3.81
C THR A 81 12.98 40.23 4.90
N GLU A 82 13.32 39.90 6.14
CA GLU A 82 13.10 40.73 7.32
C GLU A 82 14.44 41.30 7.79
N LEU A 83 14.80 42.45 7.22
CA LEU A 83 16.07 43.12 7.50
C LEU A 83 16.22 43.50 8.99
N GLY A 84 15.11 43.82 9.67
CA GLY A 84 15.13 44.18 11.09
C GLY A 84 15.44 43.02 12.04
N SER A 85 15.07 41.78 11.67
CA SER A 85 15.35 40.58 12.47
C SER A 85 16.57 39.80 11.97
N GLY A 86 17.04 40.08 10.74
CA GLY A 86 18.09 39.31 10.09
C GLY A 86 17.57 37.98 9.49
N THR A 87 16.27 37.86 9.24
CA THR A 87 15.64 36.61 8.78
C THR A 87 15.33 36.66 7.29
N ALA A 88 15.62 35.60 6.56
CA ALA A 88 15.27 35.47 5.15
C ALA A 88 14.52 34.16 4.89
N TYR A 89 13.57 34.19 3.96
CA TYR A 89 12.83 33.02 3.52
C TYR A 89 13.12 32.71 2.05
N VAL A 90 13.40 31.44 1.77
CA VAL A 90 13.73 30.94 0.42
C VAL A 90 12.82 29.76 0.11
N THR A 91 12.19 29.78 -1.06
CA THR A 91 11.44 28.65 -1.60
C THR A 91 12.32 27.87 -2.57
N VAL A 92 12.33 26.55 -2.39
CA VAL A 92 12.97 25.60 -3.30
C VAL A 92 11.86 24.73 -3.92
N GLU A 93 11.78 24.77 -5.24
CA GLU A 93 10.88 23.94 -6.04
C GLU A 93 11.72 22.85 -6.70
N LEU A 94 11.19 21.63 -6.68
CA LEU A 94 11.83 20.48 -7.34
C LEU A 94 11.19 20.27 -8.72
N GLY A 95 11.89 19.52 -9.58
CA GLY A 95 11.33 19.04 -10.84
C GLY A 95 9.99 18.33 -10.62
N GLN A 96 8.99 18.65 -11.45
CA GLN A 96 7.64 18.10 -11.31
C GLN A 96 7.64 16.59 -11.58
N GLU A 97 8.47 16.14 -12.51
CA GLU A 97 8.74 14.73 -12.83
C GLU A 97 9.32 13.94 -11.66
N LEU A 98 10.07 14.58 -10.76
CA LEU A 98 10.66 13.90 -9.60
C LEU A 98 9.59 13.44 -8.60
N PHE A 99 8.48 14.18 -8.49
CA PHE A 99 7.37 13.75 -7.65
C PHE A 99 6.80 12.41 -8.13
N TYR A 100 6.53 12.30 -9.43
CA TYR A 100 5.97 11.07 -10.04
C TYR A 100 6.95 9.92 -9.98
N LYS A 101 8.23 10.18 -10.28
CA LYS A 101 9.29 9.18 -10.20
C LYS A 101 9.42 8.61 -8.78
N VAL A 102 9.49 9.47 -7.77
CA VAL A 102 9.62 9.03 -6.37
C VAL A 102 8.36 8.32 -5.90
N LEU A 103 7.19 8.80 -6.30
CA LEU A 103 5.92 8.13 -5.98
C LEU A 103 5.92 6.71 -6.57
N GLY A 104 6.32 6.55 -7.83
CA GLY A 104 6.39 5.25 -8.47
C GLY A 104 7.46 4.31 -7.90
N GLU A 105 8.63 4.84 -7.54
CA GLU A 105 9.67 4.09 -6.81
C GLU A 105 9.16 3.57 -5.45
N THR A 106 8.36 4.38 -4.75
CA THR A 106 7.86 4.05 -3.42
C THR A 106 6.68 3.08 -3.47
N THR A 107 5.77 3.24 -4.44
CA THR A 107 4.55 2.42 -4.53
C THR A 107 4.72 1.20 -5.44
N GLY A 108 5.79 1.14 -6.25
CA GLY A 108 5.95 0.14 -7.31
C GLY A 108 4.98 0.32 -8.47
N ILE A 109 4.38 1.50 -8.61
CA ILE A 109 3.42 1.82 -9.68
C ILE A 109 4.11 2.77 -10.65
N GLU A 110 4.20 2.42 -11.92
CA GLU A 110 4.76 3.32 -12.92
C GLU A 110 3.85 4.54 -13.11
N LEU A 111 4.37 5.73 -12.80
CA LEU A 111 3.67 7.00 -12.91
C LEU A 111 4.60 7.99 -13.61
N SER A 112 4.16 8.51 -14.75
CA SER A 112 4.94 9.48 -15.54
C SER A 112 4.50 10.92 -15.28
N ASP A 113 3.19 11.14 -15.09
CA ASP A 113 2.59 12.47 -14.94
C ASP A 113 1.21 12.46 -14.23
N GLU A 114 0.54 13.63 -14.19
CA GLU A 114 -0.84 13.79 -13.69
C GLU A 114 -1.85 12.88 -14.42
N GLY A 115 -1.63 12.66 -15.71
CA GLY A 115 -2.48 11.86 -16.59
C GLY A 115 -2.49 10.39 -16.21
N ASP A 116 -1.36 9.88 -15.70
CA ASP A 116 -1.26 8.53 -15.12
C ASP A 116 -1.79 8.47 -13.67
N LEU A 117 -1.50 9.52 -12.88
CA LEU A 117 -1.85 9.56 -11.47
C LEU A 117 -3.38 9.54 -11.25
N MET A 118 -4.14 10.30 -12.02
CA MET A 118 -5.58 10.43 -11.79
C MET A 118 -6.35 9.11 -12.05
N PRO A 119 -6.17 8.40 -13.17
CA PRO A 119 -6.76 7.08 -13.38
C PRO A 119 -6.33 6.08 -12.31
N CYS A 120 -5.04 6.06 -11.95
CA CYS A 120 -4.52 5.19 -10.89
C CYS A 120 -5.23 5.44 -9.55
N MET A 121 -5.39 6.71 -9.15
CA MET A 121 -6.09 7.06 -7.91
C MET A 121 -7.58 6.68 -7.94
N ILE A 122 -8.25 6.81 -9.08
CA ILE A 122 -9.65 6.36 -9.26
C ILE A 122 -9.73 4.84 -9.09
N GLU A 123 -8.82 4.11 -9.71
CA GLU A 123 -8.76 2.66 -9.61
C GLU A 123 -8.48 2.20 -8.17
N LEU A 124 -7.48 2.78 -7.51
CA LEU A 124 -7.15 2.49 -6.12
C LEU A 124 -8.30 2.81 -5.18
N ALA A 125 -9.03 3.92 -5.40
CA ALA A 125 -10.21 4.25 -4.61
C ALA A 125 -11.34 3.21 -4.80
N ARG A 126 -11.55 2.74 -6.04
CA ARG A 126 -12.51 1.67 -6.33
C ARG A 126 -12.11 0.36 -5.65
N ILE A 127 -10.84 -0.06 -5.78
CA ILE A 127 -10.31 -1.28 -5.15
C ILE A 127 -10.44 -1.19 -3.63
N LYS A 128 -10.08 -0.05 -3.05
CA LYS A 128 -10.19 0.18 -1.60
C LYS A 128 -11.65 0.00 -1.13
N LYS A 129 -12.62 0.59 -1.83
CA LYS A 129 -14.05 0.45 -1.49
C LYS A 129 -14.52 -1.01 -1.54
N GLU A 130 -14.11 -1.78 -2.55
CA GLU A 130 -14.46 -3.20 -2.64
C GLU A 130 -13.73 -4.05 -1.59
N TYR A 131 -12.46 -3.75 -1.30
CA TYR A 131 -11.70 -4.44 -0.26
C TYR A 131 -12.27 -4.19 1.14
N GLU A 132 -12.69 -2.95 1.43
CA GLU A 132 -13.29 -2.59 2.73
C GLU A 132 -14.52 -3.46 3.03
N LYS A 133 -15.35 -3.79 2.03
CA LYS A 133 -16.50 -4.70 2.18
C LYS A 133 -16.09 -6.08 2.71
N VAL A 134 -14.96 -6.61 2.24
CA VAL A 134 -14.53 -7.98 2.56
C VAL A 134 -13.48 -8.06 3.68
N SER A 135 -12.83 -6.95 4.01
CA SER A 135 -11.69 -6.88 4.96
C SER A 135 -12.03 -7.46 6.33
N THR A 136 -13.14 -7.04 6.93
CA THR A 136 -13.62 -7.55 8.22
C THR A 136 -13.88 -9.06 8.19
N ALA A 137 -14.45 -9.59 7.10
CA ALA A 137 -14.69 -11.02 6.96
C ALA A 137 -13.37 -11.80 6.87
N LEU A 138 -12.38 -11.29 6.14
CA LEU A 138 -11.04 -11.89 6.07
C LEU A 138 -10.36 -11.94 7.45
N GLU A 139 -10.50 -10.89 8.25
CA GLU A 139 -9.99 -10.87 9.63
C GLU A 139 -10.68 -11.94 10.50
N GLN A 140 -12.00 -12.08 10.38
CA GLN A 140 -12.77 -13.13 11.06
C GLN A 140 -12.32 -14.54 10.65
N VAL A 141 -12.08 -14.78 9.36
CA VAL A 141 -11.55 -16.06 8.85
C VAL A 141 -10.20 -16.37 9.47
N ARG A 142 -9.29 -15.37 9.55
CA ARG A 142 -7.97 -15.57 10.15
C ARG A 142 -8.05 -15.87 11.65
N ALA A 143 -9.01 -15.26 12.35
CA ALA A 143 -9.16 -15.42 13.79
C ALA A 143 -9.92 -16.69 14.20
N THR A 144 -10.96 -17.06 13.44
CA THR A 144 -11.94 -18.09 13.85
C THR A 144 -12.10 -19.23 12.85
N GLY A 145 -11.54 -19.09 11.65
CA GLY A 145 -11.74 -20.02 10.54
C GLY A 145 -13.01 -19.77 9.71
N TYR A 146 -13.87 -18.82 10.11
CA TYR A 146 -15.09 -18.47 9.39
C TYR A 146 -15.31 -16.95 9.41
N GLY A 147 -15.70 -16.38 8.28
CA GLY A 147 -16.00 -14.95 8.17
C GLY A 147 -17.19 -14.67 7.28
N ILE A 148 -17.90 -13.60 7.62
CA ILE A 148 -19.16 -13.24 6.96
C ILE A 148 -19.04 -11.80 6.46
N VAL A 149 -19.26 -11.62 5.16
CA VAL A 149 -19.46 -10.31 4.56
C VAL A 149 -20.94 -9.99 4.68
N MET A 150 -21.23 -8.94 5.45
CA MET A 150 -22.59 -8.45 5.60
C MET A 150 -22.99 -7.67 4.34
N PRO A 151 -24.22 -7.87 3.80
CA PRO A 151 -24.70 -7.05 2.71
C PRO A 151 -24.79 -5.60 3.12
N SER A 152 -24.44 -4.73 2.18
CA SER A 152 -24.66 -3.30 2.28
C SER A 152 -26.14 -2.96 2.10
N ALA A 153 -26.54 -1.77 2.56
CA ALA A 153 -27.92 -1.29 2.39
C ALA A 153 -28.33 -1.18 0.91
N GLU A 154 -27.38 -0.94 0.02
CA GLU A 154 -27.58 -0.87 -1.44
C GLU A 154 -27.89 -2.24 -2.05
N GLU A 155 -27.53 -3.34 -1.38
CA GLU A 155 -27.75 -4.72 -1.82
C GLU A 155 -29.07 -5.31 -1.28
N LEU A 156 -29.81 -4.55 -0.45
CA LEU A 156 -31.12 -4.95 0.06
C LEU A 156 -32.19 -4.77 -1.02
N THR A 157 -32.84 -5.87 -1.38
CA THR A 157 -34.02 -5.87 -2.25
C THR A 157 -35.28 -6.04 -1.41
N LEU A 158 -36.18 -5.06 -1.45
CA LEU A 158 -37.47 -5.10 -0.75
C LEU A 158 -38.59 -5.47 -1.75
N GLU A 159 -39.32 -6.54 -1.47
CA GLU A 159 -40.53 -6.91 -2.24
C GLU A 159 -41.72 -6.02 -1.85
N GLU A 160 -42.72 -5.93 -2.72
CA GLU A 160 -43.93 -5.16 -2.46
C GLU A 160 -44.63 -5.63 -1.17
N PRO A 161 -45.09 -4.71 -0.30
CA PRO A 161 -45.76 -5.05 0.93
C PRO A 161 -47.13 -5.69 0.67
N GLU A 162 -47.36 -6.87 1.24
CA GLU A 162 -48.63 -7.59 1.12
C GLU A 162 -49.46 -7.50 2.41
N ILE A 163 -50.76 -7.24 2.30
CA ILE A 163 -51.67 -7.32 3.45
C ILE A 163 -51.95 -8.78 3.77
N VAL A 164 -51.61 -9.20 4.99
CA VAL A 164 -51.86 -10.55 5.49
C VAL A 164 -52.93 -10.53 6.57
N LYS A 165 -53.82 -11.52 6.56
CA LYS A 165 -54.86 -11.70 7.57
C LYS A 165 -54.59 -12.96 8.37
N GLN A 166 -54.34 -12.83 9.67
CA GLN A 166 -54.10 -13.95 10.57
C GLN A 166 -54.94 -13.79 11.84
N GLY A 167 -55.78 -14.78 12.17
CA GLY A 167 -56.59 -14.77 13.39
C GLY A 167 -57.53 -13.56 13.55
N GLY A 168 -58.08 -13.03 12.45
CA GLY A 168 -58.98 -11.87 12.49
C GLY A 168 -58.29 -10.50 12.54
N LYS A 169 -56.96 -10.45 12.62
CA LYS A 169 -56.16 -9.21 12.54
C LYS A 169 -55.55 -9.05 11.14
N PHE A 170 -55.37 -7.80 10.72
CA PHE A 170 -54.66 -7.43 9.51
C PHE A 170 -53.23 -7.01 9.87
N GLY A 171 -52.26 -7.46 9.08
CA GLY A 171 -50.87 -7.06 9.17
C GLY A 171 -50.30 -6.79 7.78
N VAL A 172 -49.10 -6.22 7.72
CA VAL A 172 -48.35 -6.03 6.49
C VAL A 172 -47.15 -6.96 6.53
N ARG A 173 -47.01 -7.80 5.50
CA ARG A 173 -45.82 -8.63 5.29
C ARG A 173 -44.82 -7.83 4.47
N LEU A 174 -43.65 -7.61 5.06
CA LEU A 174 -42.48 -7.06 4.39
C LEU A 174 -41.50 -8.20 4.17
N LYS A 175 -40.98 -8.34 2.93
CA LYS A 175 -39.90 -9.27 2.62
C LYS A 175 -38.73 -8.49 2.08
N ALA A 176 -37.57 -8.66 2.71
CA ALA A 176 -36.31 -8.14 2.22
C ALA A 176 -35.36 -9.32 1.99
N SER A 177 -34.54 -9.24 0.94
CA SER A 177 -33.48 -10.20 0.65
C SER A 177 -32.19 -9.47 0.31
N ALA A 178 -31.06 -10.07 0.67
CA ALA A 178 -29.74 -9.60 0.28
C ALA A 178 -28.76 -10.77 0.23
N PRO A 179 -27.75 -10.73 -0.65
CA PRO A 179 -26.71 -11.73 -0.69
C PRO A 179 -25.81 -11.63 0.55
N SER A 180 -25.35 -12.76 1.06
CA SER A 180 -24.28 -12.82 2.06
C SER A 180 -23.13 -13.67 1.50
N ILE A 181 -21.90 -13.23 1.73
CA ILE A 181 -20.70 -13.98 1.33
C ILE A 181 -20.12 -14.61 2.58
N HIS A 182 -19.92 -15.92 2.53
CA HIS A 182 -19.31 -16.69 3.58
C HIS A 182 -17.93 -17.17 3.14
N MET A 183 -16.92 -16.90 3.95
CA MET A 183 -15.55 -17.32 3.75
C MET A 183 -15.17 -18.34 4.82
N THR A 184 -14.50 -19.41 4.44
CA THR A 184 -14.07 -20.48 5.36
C THR A 184 -12.60 -20.78 5.14
N LEU A 185 -11.84 -20.91 6.22
CA LEU A 185 -10.45 -21.36 6.20
C LEU A 185 -10.42 -22.89 6.10
N ALA A 186 -9.68 -23.41 5.11
CA ALA A 186 -9.43 -24.84 4.97
C ALA A 186 -7.92 -25.10 4.96
N ASN A 187 -7.43 -25.87 5.93
CA ASN A 187 -6.03 -26.27 5.99
C ASN A 187 -5.80 -27.47 5.07
N ILE A 188 -4.88 -27.31 4.12
CA ILE A 188 -4.55 -28.34 3.14
C ILE A 188 -3.18 -28.88 3.46
N ASN A 189 -3.13 -30.14 3.87
CA ASN A 189 -1.88 -30.85 4.11
C ASN A 189 -1.49 -31.59 2.84
N THR A 190 -0.27 -31.42 2.35
CA THR A 190 0.29 -32.17 1.21
C THR A 190 1.62 -32.78 1.62
N GLU A 191 1.79 -34.05 1.31
CA GLU A 191 3.05 -34.79 1.48
C GLU A 191 3.57 -35.16 0.10
N VAL A 192 4.86 -34.96 -0.14
CA VAL A 192 5.55 -35.38 -1.35
C VAL A 192 6.50 -36.51 -0.98
N ASN A 193 6.28 -37.69 -1.57
CA ASN A 193 7.13 -38.86 -1.39
C ASN A 193 7.93 -39.08 -2.68
N PRO A 194 9.07 -38.41 -2.88
CA PRO A 194 9.86 -38.61 -4.07
C PRO A 194 10.38 -40.05 -4.11
N ILE A 195 10.18 -40.74 -5.23
CA ILE A 195 10.69 -42.10 -5.41
C ILE A 195 12.17 -42.00 -5.76
N VAL A 196 13.00 -42.23 -4.75
CA VAL A 196 14.46 -42.38 -4.83
C VAL A 196 14.78 -43.84 -5.14
N GLY A 197 15.52 -44.09 -6.22
CA GLY A 197 15.73 -45.44 -6.76
C GLY A 197 16.27 -46.45 -5.74
N SER A 198 17.53 -46.30 -5.32
CA SER A 198 18.19 -47.20 -4.36
C SER A 198 18.19 -46.64 -2.94
N GLU A 199 18.28 -47.53 -1.93
CA GLU A 199 18.33 -47.17 -0.50
C GLU A 199 19.42 -46.13 -0.17
N LYS A 200 20.60 -46.29 -0.79
CA LYS A 200 21.71 -45.34 -0.61
C LYS A 200 21.36 -43.94 -1.13
N GLN A 201 20.65 -43.84 -2.25
CA GLN A 201 20.19 -42.55 -2.79
C GLN A 201 19.14 -41.90 -1.90
N SER A 202 18.30 -42.71 -1.22
CA SER A 202 17.35 -42.24 -0.23
C SER A 202 18.05 -41.64 1.00
N GLU A 203 19.07 -42.33 1.53
CA GLU A 203 19.85 -41.83 2.66
C GLU A 203 20.59 -40.53 2.31
N ASP A 204 21.20 -40.47 1.12
CA ASP A 204 21.92 -39.28 0.66
C ASP A 204 20.98 -38.07 0.50
N LEU A 205 19.76 -38.29 0.00
CA LEU A 205 18.73 -37.24 -0.10
C LEU A 205 18.29 -36.72 1.28
N VAL A 206 18.06 -37.61 2.24
CA VAL A 206 17.68 -37.22 3.60
C VAL A 206 18.79 -36.40 4.26
N ARG A 207 20.05 -36.83 4.12
CA ARG A 207 21.20 -36.08 4.66
C ARG A 207 21.36 -34.71 4.00
N TYR A 208 21.11 -34.62 2.71
CA TYR A 208 21.13 -33.35 1.97
C TYR A 208 20.05 -32.39 2.50
N LEU A 209 18.81 -32.86 2.61
CA LEU A 209 17.68 -32.05 3.11
C LEU A 209 17.88 -31.58 4.55
N LEU A 210 18.39 -32.44 5.43
CA LEU A 210 18.69 -32.07 6.81
C LEU A 210 19.76 -30.98 6.90
N ARG A 211 20.81 -31.06 6.07
CA ARG A 211 21.87 -30.04 6.04
C ARG A 211 21.34 -28.69 5.55
N GLU A 212 20.58 -28.68 4.45
CA GLU A 212 19.96 -27.46 3.93
C GLU A 212 18.97 -26.85 4.93
N PHE A 213 18.22 -27.69 5.64
CA PHE A 213 17.29 -27.25 6.69
C PHE A 213 18.01 -26.58 7.87
N GLU A 214 19.14 -27.14 8.32
CA GLU A 214 19.95 -26.58 9.41
C GLU A 214 20.63 -25.27 9.02
N GLU A 215 21.09 -25.13 7.76
CA GLU A 215 21.74 -23.90 7.29
C GLU A 215 20.73 -22.78 7.04
N ASN A 216 19.62 -23.07 6.34
CA ASN A 216 18.57 -22.07 6.09
C ASN A 216 17.21 -22.72 5.75
N PRO A 217 16.23 -22.72 6.68
CA PRO A 217 14.92 -23.33 6.47
C PRO A 217 14.13 -22.79 5.27
N THR A 218 14.40 -21.56 4.82
CA THR A 218 13.70 -21.01 3.64
C THR A 218 14.34 -21.42 2.32
N LYS A 219 15.65 -21.71 2.27
CA LYS A 219 16.33 -22.15 1.04
C LYS A 219 15.98 -23.57 0.62
N ILE A 220 15.50 -24.39 1.55
CA ILE A 220 15.08 -25.76 1.23
C ILE A 220 13.98 -25.80 0.16
N TRP A 221 13.16 -24.75 0.06
CA TRP A 221 12.09 -24.63 -0.94
C TRP A 221 12.63 -24.45 -2.37
N GLU A 222 13.80 -23.81 -2.49
CA GLU A 222 14.50 -23.60 -3.75
C GLU A 222 15.41 -24.78 -4.13
N SER A 223 15.60 -25.74 -3.21
CA SER A 223 16.44 -26.90 -3.45
C SER A 223 15.89 -27.73 -4.61
N ASN A 224 16.78 -28.02 -5.57
CA ASN A 224 16.44 -28.79 -6.76
C ASN A 224 16.45 -30.29 -6.44
N ILE A 225 15.27 -30.91 -6.52
CA ILE A 225 15.06 -32.32 -6.23
C ILE A 225 14.43 -32.93 -7.49
N PHE A 226 15.22 -33.72 -8.24
CA PHE A 226 14.81 -34.37 -9.49
C PHE A 226 14.44 -33.42 -10.64
N GLY A 227 15.15 -32.28 -10.78
CA GLY A 227 14.95 -31.36 -11.90
C GLY A 227 13.76 -30.40 -11.71
N LYS A 228 13.12 -30.42 -10.54
CA LYS A 228 12.13 -29.45 -10.08
C LYS A 228 12.52 -28.94 -8.69
N SER A 229 12.10 -27.74 -8.34
CA SER A 229 12.24 -27.26 -6.97
C SER A 229 11.29 -28.01 -6.02
N LEU A 230 11.65 -28.15 -4.75
CA LEU A 230 10.74 -28.68 -3.74
C LEU A 230 9.42 -27.87 -3.68
N HIS A 231 9.51 -26.55 -3.87
CA HIS A 231 8.36 -25.66 -3.95
C HIS A 231 7.38 -26.05 -5.07
N GLU A 232 7.89 -26.34 -6.27
CA GLU A 232 7.06 -26.79 -7.39
C GLU A 232 6.35 -28.12 -7.08
N LEU A 233 7.06 -29.10 -6.52
CA LEU A 233 6.49 -30.40 -6.19
C LEU A 233 5.36 -30.29 -5.15
N VAL A 234 5.55 -29.46 -4.12
CA VAL A 234 4.54 -29.22 -3.09
C VAL A 234 3.35 -28.43 -3.66
N ASN A 235 3.59 -27.42 -4.48
CA ASN A 235 2.53 -26.64 -5.14
C ASN A 235 1.68 -27.50 -6.08
N GLU A 236 2.28 -28.40 -6.85
CA GLU A 236 1.55 -29.36 -7.69
C GLU A 236 0.62 -30.24 -6.84
N GLY A 237 1.12 -30.76 -5.71
CA GLY A 237 0.32 -31.54 -4.78
C GLY A 237 -0.82 -30.74 -4.11
N LEU A 238 -0.56 -29.48 -3.73
CA LEU A 238 -1.59 -28.56 -3.20
C LEU A 238 -2.66 -28.25 -4.24
N HIS A 239 -2.27 -27.90 -5.47
CA HIS A 239 -3.19 -27.56 -6.56
C HIS A 239 -4.11 -28.75 -6.88
N ASN A 240 -3.55 -29.96 -6.94
CA ASN A 240 -4.34 -31.18 -7.12
C ASN A 240 -5.33 -31.45 -5.99
N LYS A 241 -5.04 -31.06 -4.74
CA LYS A 241 -6.00 -31.21 -3.63
C LYS A 241 -7.07 -30.12 -3.64
N LEU A 242 -6.72 -28.89 -4.01
CA LEU A 242 -7.65 -27.77 -4.15
C LEU A 242 -8.72 -28.04 -5.23
N SER A 243 -8.35 -28.69 -6.32
CA SER A 243 -9.26 -29.02 -7.43
C SER A 243 -10.11 -30.28 -7.19
N ARG A 244 -9.92 -31.01 -6.09
CA ARG A 244 -10.65 -32.26 -5.82
C ARG A 244 -12.12 -32.07 -5.47
N MET A 245 -12.50 -30.92 -4.92
CA MET A 245 -13.90 -30.69 -4.56
C MET A 245 -14.69 -30.38 -5.83
N PRO A 246 -15.58 -31.28 -6.29
CA PRO A 246 -16.35 -31.06 -7.52
C PRO A 246 -17.40 -29.96 -7.33
N ASP A 247 -17.84 -29.37 -8.44
CA ASP A 247 -18.77 -28.23 -8.40
C ASP A 247 -20.13 -28.59 -7.80
N ASP A 248 -20.59 -29.85 -7.93
CA ASP A 248 -21.83 -30.31 -7.30
C ASP A 248 -21.74 -30.32 -5.77
N ALA A 249 -20.58 -30.71 -5.21
CA ALA A 249 -20.34 -30.67 -3.77
C ALA A 249 -20.26 -29.22 -3.25
N ARG A 250 -19.63 -28.31 -4.02
CA ARG A 250 -19.60 -26.88 -3.72
C ARG A 250 -21.00 -26.27 -3.70
N ALA A 251 -21.83 -26.60 -4.69
CA ALA A 251 -23.22 -26.16 -4.76
C ALA A 251 -24.06 -26.67 -3.58
N LYS A 252 -23.94 -27.96 -3.23
CA LYS A 252 -24.62 -28.54 -2.05
C LYS A 252 -24.21 -27.85 -0.74
N LEU A 253 -22.93 -27.52 -0.59
CA LEU A 253 -22.43 -26.78 0.58
C LEU A 253 -23.04 -25.38 0.65
N GLN A 254 -23.09 -24.66 -0.46
CA GLN A 254 -23.73 -23.35 -0.56
C GLN A 254 -25.23 -23.43 -0.17
N GLU A 255 -25.97 -24.39 -0.73
CA GLU A 255 -27.39 -24.60 -0.41
C GLU A 255 -27.60 -24.93 1.08
N ALA A 256 -26.73 -25.77 1.65
CA ALA A 256 -26.79 -26.12 3.06
C ALA A 256 -26.63 -24.88 3.95
N ILE A 257 -25.62 -24.03 3.67
CA ILE A 257 -25.42 -22.76 4.37
C ILE A 257 -26.65 -21.85 4.23
N GLN A 258 -27.19 -21.71 3.02
CA GLN A 258 -28.37 -20.88 2.76
C GLN A 258 -29.60 -21.35 3.53
N ARG A 259 -29.87 -22.67 3.58
CA ARG A 259 -30.98 -23.24 4.35
C ARG A 259 -30.80 -23.03 5.85
N ILE A 260 -29.59 -23.21 6.37
CA ILE A 260 -29.32 -22.99 7.81
C ILE A 260 -29.61 -21.55 8.21
N ILE A 261 -29.24 -20.58 7.36
CA ILE A 261 -29.45 -19.15 7.62
C ILE A 261 -30.95 -18.79 7.54
N ASN A 262 -31.66 -19.28 6.54
CA ASN A 262 -33.07 -18.92 6.31
C ASN A 262 -34.04 -19.65 7.24
N ASP A 263 -33.87 -20.96 7.40
CA ASP A 263 -34.84 -21.80 8.11
C ASP A 263 -34.51 -21.91 9.61
N GLY A 264 -33.28 -21.56 10.00
CA GLY A 264 -32.78 -21.73 11.36
C GLY A 264 -32.58 -23.20 11.72
N CYS A 265 -31.33 -23.62 11.93
CA CYS A 265 -31.04 -24.98 12.36
C CYS A 265 -30.43 -25.00 13.77
N ASN A 266 -30.75 -26.03 14.57
CA ASN A 266 -30.23 -26.23 15.93
C ASN A 266 -28.74 -26.66 15.97
N GLY A 267 -27.94 -26.23 15.00
CA GLY A 267 -26.47 -26.38 15.01
C GLY A 267 -25.91 -27.67 14.42
N LEU A 268 -26.71 -28.56 13.83
CA LEU A 268 -26.20 -29.80 13.22
C LEU A 268 -26.10 -29.67 11.70
N ILE A 269 -24.86 -29.76 11.19
CA ILE A 269 -24.56 -29.87 9.76
C ILE A 269 -24.00 -31.27 9.54
N CYS A 270 -24.68 -32.08 8.73
CA CYS A 270 -24.21 -33.40 8.35
C CYS A 270 -23.75 -33.38 6.89
N LEU A 271 -22.46 -33.60 6.66
CA LEU A 271 -21.88 -33.79 5.34
C LEU A 271 -21.54 -35.28 5.19
N ILE A 272 -22.18 -35.94 4.23
CA ILE A 272 -21.88 -37.33 3.86
C ILE A 272 -20.93 -37.28 2.66
N LEU A 273 -19.71 -37.78 2.85
CA LEU A 273 -18.63 -37.82 1.85
C LEU A 273 -18.59 -39.19 1.14
#